data_AF-A0A814E0H7-F1
#
_entry.id   AF-A0A814E0H7-F1
#
_cell.length_a   1.000
_cell.length_b   1.000
_cell.length_c   1.000
_cell.angle_alpha   90.00
_cell.angle_beta   90.00
_cell.angle_gamma   90.00
#
_symmetry.space_group_name_H-M   'P 1'
#
loop_
_entity.id
_entity.type
_entity.pdbx_description
1 polymer ?
#
loop_
_entity_poly.entity_id
_entity_poly.type
_entity_poly.pdbx_seq_one_letter_code
_entity_poly.pdbx_strand_id
1 'polypeptide(L)' 'MSDNSTKEKITEQFKKLDKNNTGHLEINEVKEALKQIYTSIDIRLTDADLAKMIQSVDKNGDGKININEFVQL' A
#
# COMPACT_ATOMS: atom_id res chain seq x y z
N MET A 1 23.59 1.49 -2.53
CA MET A 1 22.85 0.82 -3.60
C MET A 1 21.81 -0.09 -2.94
N SER A 2 20.63 0.41 -2.56
CA SER A 2 19.63 -0.45 -1.90
C SER A 2 18.15 -0.08 -2.17
N ASP A 3 17.85 1.05 -2.78
CA ASP A 3 16.45 1.53 -2.87
C ASP A 3 15.64 0.94 -4.03
N ASN A 4 16.28 0.28 -5.01
CA ASN A 4 15.57 -0.25 -6.19
C ASN A 4 14.76 -1.53 -5.89
N SER A 5 15.32 -2.46 -5.10
CA SER A 5 14.61 -3.73 -4.81
C SER A 5 13.36 -3.54 -3.96
N THR A 6 13.33 -2.54 -3.08
CA THR A 6 12.13 -2.19 -2.30
C THR A 6 11.06 -1.60 -3.20
N LYS A 7 11.44 -0.66 -4.08
CA LYS A 7 10.53 -0.07 -5.07
C LYS A 7 9.94 -1.11 -6.02
N GLU A 8 10.74 -2.05 -6.49
CA GLU A 8 10.27 -3.14 -7.39
C GLU A 8 9.25 -4.03 -6.68
N LYS A 9 9.54 -4.48 -5.46
CA LYS A 9 8.59 -5.29 -4.67
C LYS A 9 7.30 -4.53 -4.38
N ILE A 10 7.40 -3.27 -3.99
CA ILE A 10 6.25 -2.41 -3.71
C ILE A 10 5.42 -2.21 -4.99
N THR A 11 6.06 -2.01 -6.14
CA THR A 11 5.39 -1.86 -7.44
C THR A 11 4.69 -3.15 -7.88
N GLU A 12 5.32 -4.32 -7.70
CA GLU A 12 4.71 -5.61 -8.01
C GLU A 12 3.52 -5.91 -7.11
N GLN A 13 3.62 -5.58 -5.82
CA GLN A 13 2.49 -5.68 -4.90
C GLN A 13 1.38 -4.72 -5.36
N PHE A 14 1.68 -3.45 -5.60
CA PHE A 14 0.72 -2.45 -6.07
C PHE A 14 -0.03 -2.93 -7.31
N LYS A 15 0.68 -3.48 -8.30
CA LYS A 15 0.06 -4.05 -9.51
C LYS A 15 -0.79 -5.29 -9.25
N LYS A 16 -0.43 -6.13 -8.28
CA LYS A 16 -1.27 -7.27 -7.86
C LYS A 16 -2.57 -6.83 -7.20
N LEU A 17 -2.56 -5.64 -6.61
CA LEU A 17 -3.66 -5.11 -5.81
C LEU A 17 -4.59 -4.23 -6.64
N ASP A 18 -4.05 -3.44 -7.57
CA ASP A 18 -4.80 -2.65 -8.55
C ASP A 18 -5.38 -3.56 -9.64
N LYS A 19 -6.35 -4.41 -9.24
CA LYS A 19 -7.04 -5.33 -10.16
C LYS A 19 -7.78 -4.57 -11.26
N ASN A 20 -8.22 -3.36 -10.95
CA ASN A 20 -8.99 -2.51 -11.86
C ASN A 20 -8.09 -1.69 -12.80
N ASN A 21 -6.76 -1.75 -12.66
CA ASN A 21 -5.78 -0.98 -13.44
C ASN A 21 -6.12 0.52 -13.48
N THR A 22 -6.59 1.05 -12.35
CA THR A 22 -6.95 2.46 -12.21
C THR A 22 -5.74 3.36 -11.93
N GLY A 23 -4.58 2.75 -11.62
CA GLY A 23 -3.35 3.44 -11.26
C GLY A 23 -3.36 3.98 -9.83
N HIS A 24 -4.40 3.70 -9.05
CA HIS A 24 -4.61 4.15 -7.67
C HIS A 24 -5.22 2.99 -6.89
N LEU A 25 -4.86 2.85 -5.61
CA LEU A 25 -5.50 1.89 -4.73
C LEU A 25 -6.52 2.62 -3.87
N GLU A 26 -7.78 2.18 -3.91
CA GLU A 26 -8.79 2.67 -2.96
C GLU A 26 -8.47 2.17 -1.54
N ILE A 27 -8.97 2.85 -0.50
CA ILE A 27 -8.76 2.46 0.92
C ILE A 27 -8.98 0.96 1.16
N ASN A 28 -10.00 0.39 0.51
CA ASN A 28 -10.34 -1.03 0.63
C ASN A 28 -9.25 -1.94 0.02
N GLU A 29 -8.72 -1.56 -1.15
CA GLU A 29 -7.64 -2.28 -1.83
C GLU A 29 -6.31 -2.11 -1.08
N VAL A 30 -6.03 -0.93 -0.52
CA VAL A 30 -4.86 -0.70 0.33
C VAL A 30 -4.95 -1.52 1.63
N LYS A 31 -6.12 -1.66 2.24
CA LYS A 31 -6.28 -2.52 3.41
C LYS A 31 -5.94 -3.97 3.09
N GLU A 32 -6.42 -4.48 1.97
CA GLU A 32 -6.10 -5.84 1.49
C GLU A 32 -4.60 -5.97 1.18
N ALA A 33 -4.01 -4.93 0.57
CA ALA A 33 -2.59 -4.83 0.25
C ALA A 33 -1.70 -5.00 1.45
N LEU A 34 -1.92 -4.14 2.44
CA LEU A 34 -1.18 -4.15 3.67
C LEU A 34 -1.44 -5.49 4.38
N LYS A 35 -2.68 -5.99 4.46
CA LYS A 35 -2.93 -7.33 5.04
C LYS A 35 -2.06 -8.42 4.38
N GLN A 36 -1.91 -8.46 3.05
CA GLN A 36 -1.06 -9.46 2.38
C GLN A 36 0.44 -9.25 2.63
N ILE A 37 0.92 -8.01 2.57
CA ILE A 37 2.33 -7.67 2.82
C ILE A 37 2.71 -8.02 4.25
N TYR A 38 1.92 -7.59 5.23
CA TYR A 38 2.23 -7.79 6.65
C TYR A 38 1.97 -9.24 7.12
N THR A 39 1.03 -9.96 6.51
CA THR A 39 0.89 -11.42 6.72
C THR A 39 2.14 -12.16 6.25
N SER A 40 2.78 -11.70 5.17
CA SER A 40 4.04 -12.27 4.69
C SER A 40 5.24 -11.97 5.61
N ILE A 41 5.09 -11.03 6.56
CA ILE A 41 6.14 -10.56 7.48
C ILE A 41 5.82 -10.98 8.94
N ASP A 42 4.78 -11.80 9.17
CA ASP A 42 4.30 -12.22 10.51
C ASP A 42 3.93 -11.03 11.45
N ILE A 43 3.54 -9.90 10.86
CA ILE A 43 3.10 -8.71 11.61
C ILE A 43 1.57 -8.66 11.60
N ARG A 44 0.97 -8.70 12.80
CA ARG A 44 -0.48 -8.54 12.98
C ARG A 44 -0.84 -7.07 13.14
N LEU A 45 -1.30 -6.44 12.06
CA LEU A 45 -1.92 -5.11 12.10
C LEU A 45 -3.43 -5.22 12.33
N THR A 46 -3.96 -4.36 13.20
CA THR A 46 -5.41 -4.23 13.35
C THR A 46 -6.00 -3.33 12.27
N ASP A 47 -7.31 -3.40 12.05
CA ASP A 47 -8.03 -2.51 11.14
C ASP A 47 -7.86 -1.02 11.51
N ALA A 48 -7.59 -0.71 12.78
CA ALA A 48 -7.29 0.64 13.26
C ALA A 48 -5.87 1.09 12.90
N ASP A 49 -4.88 0.21 13.00
CA ASP A 49 -3.50 0.50 12.59
C ASP A 49 -3.43 0.71 11.08
N LEU A 50 -4.12 -0.13 10.31
CA LEU A 50 -4.27 0.01 8.87
C LEU A 50 -4.88 1.36 8.49
N ALA A 51 -5.95 1.78 9.18
CA ALA A 51 -6.58 3.08 8.92
C ALA A 51 -5.63 4.25 9.20
N LYS A 52 -4.87 4.19 10.31
CA LYS A 52 -3.84 5.20 10.62
C LYS A 52 -2.71 5.22 9.59
N MET A 53 -2.31 4.05 9.11
CA MET A 53 -1.30 3.93 8.06
C MET A 53 -1.79 4.58 6.78
N ILE A 54 -3.00 4.22 6.32
CA ILE A 54 -3.61 4.81 5.13
C ILE A 54 -3.66 6.32 5.27
N GLN A 55 -4.14 6.84 6.39
CA GLN A 55 -4.22 8.28 6.63
C GLN A 55 -2.86 8.99 6.70
N SER A 56 -1.80 8.27 7.09
CA SER A 56 -0.44 8.83 7.12
C SER A 56 0.22 8.88 5.74
N VAL A 57 -0.29 8.09 4.80
CA VAL A 57 0.30 7.87 3.47
C VAL A 57 -0.49 8.58 2.38
N ASP A 58 -1.80 8.73 2.58
CA ASP A 58 -2.71 9.59 1.82
C ASP A 58 -2.34 11.07 2.05
N LYS A 59 -1.28 11.53 1.35
CA LYS A 59 -0.69 12.86 1.50
C LYS A 59 -1.55 13.93 0.83
N ASN A 60 -2.23 13.55 -0.24
CA ASN A 60 -3.14 14.40 -1.00
C ASN A 60 -4.56 14.44 -0.39
N GLY A 61 -4.90 13.51 0.51
CA GLY A 61 -6.18 13.44 1.19
C GLY A 61 -7.33 13.04 0.26
N ASP A 62 -7.03 12.34 -0.84
CA ASP A 62 -8.04 11.92 -1.82
C ASP A 62 -8.73 10.61 -1.43
N GLY A 63 -8.29 9.98 -0.33
CA GLY A 63 -8.80 8.69 0.12
C GLY A 63 -8.37 7.55 -0.81
N LYS A 64 -7.34 7.77 -1.63
CA LYS A 64 -6.71 6.75 -2.47
C LYS A 64 -5.22 6.89 -2.32
N ILE A 65 -4.51 5.80 -2.59
CA ILE A 65 -3.06 5.80 -2.56
C ILE A 65 -2.58 5.58 -3.98
N ASN A 66 -1.90 6.58 -4.53
CA ASN A 66 -1.24 6.43 -5.81
C ASN A 66 0.10 5.68 -5.65
N ILE A 67 0.65 5.19 -6.75
CA ILE A 67 1.92 4.46 -6.72
C ILE A 67 3.08 5.28 -6.14
N ASN A 68 3.06 6.61 -6.28
CA ASN A 68 4.11 7.46 -5.72
C ASN A 68 4.03 7.54 -4.19
N GLU A 69 2.82 7.63 -3.64
CA GLU A 69 2.55 7.60 -2.19
C GLU A 69 2.85 6.21 -1.63
N PHE A 70 2.50 5.15 -2.36
CA PHE A 70 2.75 3.77 -1.95
C PHE A 70 4.25 3.40 -1.94
N VAL A 71 5.06 4.03 -2.79
CA VAL A 71 6.53 3.85 -2.83
C VAL A 71 7.25 4.69 -1.77
N GLN A 72 6.59 5.72 -1.23
CA GLN A 72 7.09 6.51 -0.10
C GLN A 72 6.63 5.98 1.27
N LEU A 73 5.88 4.88 1.27
CA LEU A 73 5.42 4.12 2.43
C LEU A 73 6.57 3.33 3.07
#